data_AF-W1YJ95-F1
#
_entry.id   AF-W1YJ95-F1
#
_cell.length_a   1.000
_cell.length_b   1.000
_cell.length_c   1.000
_cell.angle_alpha   90.00
_cell.angle_beta   90.00
_cell.angle_gamma   90.00
#
_symmetry.space_group_name_H-M   'P 1'
#
loop_
_entity.id
_entity.type
_entity.pdbx_description
1 polymer ?
#
loop_
_entity_poly.entity_id
_entity_poly.type
_entity_poly.pdbx_seq_one_letter_code
_entity_poly.pdbx_strand_id
1 'polypeptide(L)'
;DFERIVGRVETGSVSPRDLTALRESLAVLPDIKNVLSTCASLSLTSINDRIQDHKDIYDLLCRAIADQPALTLKEGRVIKDGFNPDLDELRSLATNSEQWLAKMEADIKEATGLSKIKTGYNKVFGYYF
;
A
#
# COMPACT_ATOMS: atom_id res chain seq x y z
N ASP A 1 -3.02 3.74 -19.53
CA ASP A 1 -4.44 3.53 -19.17
C ASP A 1 -4.98 4.63 -18.24
N PHE A 2 -4.54 5.88 -18.42
CA PHE A 2 -4.75 6.95 -17.45
C PHE A 2 -6.23 7.33 -17.32
N GLU A 3 -6.93 7.53 -18.45
CA GLU A 3 -8.36 7.88 -18.47
C GLU A 3 -9.22 6.82 -17.76
N ARG A 4 -8.92 5.53 -17.95
CA ARG A 4 -9.68 4.47 -17.29
C ARG A 4 -9.38 4.38 -15.80
N ILE A 5 -8.17 4.71 -15.36
CA ILE A 5 -7.84 4.80 -13.93
C ILE A 5 -8.61 5.97 -13.31
N VAL A 6 -8.63 7.15 -13.94
CA VAL A 6 -9.38 8.31 -13.46
C VAL A 6 -10.87 7.99 -13.33
N GLY A 7 -11.48 7.36 -14.35
CA GLY A 7 -12.88 6.91 -14.24
C GLY A 7 -13.13 5.91 -13.11
N ARG A 8 -12.15 5.05 -12.78
CA ARG A 8 -12.25 4.15 -11.61
C ARG A 8 -12.12 4.90 -10.29
N VAL A 9 -11.32 5.97 -10.23
CA VAL A 9 -11.20 6.83 -9.05
C VAL A 9 -12.53 7.56 -8.80
N GLU A 10 -13.15 8.14 -9.83
CA GLU A 10 -14.44 8.83 -9.72
C GLU A 10 -15.56 7.90 -9.24
N THR A 11 -15.56 6.65 -9.71
CA THR A 11 -16.55 5.64 -9.33
C THR A 11 -16.22 4.92 -8.02
N GLY A 12 -15.09 5.22 -7.39
CA GLY A 12 -14.63 4.55 -6.16
C GLY A 12 -14.26 3.07 -6.34
N SER A 13 -14.10 2.60 -7.58
CA SER A 13 -13.78 1.21 -7.93
C SER A 13 -12.28 0.97 -8.18
N VAL A 14 -11.44 1.93 -7.82
CA VAL A 14 -10.00 1.89 -8.03
C VAL A 14 -9.33 0.79 -7.20
N SER A 15 -8.45 0.02 -7.83
CA SER A 15 -7.65 -1.00 -7.15
C SER A 15 -6.30 -0.44 -6.68
N PRO A 16 -5.64 -1.07 -5.68
CA PRO A 16 -4.29 -0.69 -5.27
C PRO A 16 -3.26 -0.71 -6.42
N ARG A 17 -3.43 -1.65 -7.37
CA ARG A 17 -2.60 -1.73 -8.57
C ARG A 17 -2.82 -0.56 -9.51
N ASP A 18 -4.04 -0.07 -9.63
CA ASP A 18 -4.34 1.13 -10.44
C ASP A 18 -3.64 2.37 -9.87
N LEU A 19 -3.62 2.51 -8.54
CA LEU A 19 -2.89 3.61 -7.88
C LEU A 19 -1.37 3.50 -8.08
N THR A 20 -0.84 2.28 -8.12
CA THR A 20 0.58 2.04 -8.44
C THR A 20 0.89 2.40 -9.89
N ALA A 21 0.05 1.96 -10.83
CA ALA A 21 0.19 2.29 -12.24
C ALA A 21 0.05 3.79 -12.50
N LEU A 22 -0.83 4.47 -11.76
CA LEU A 22 -0.96 5.92 -11.79
C LEU A 22 0.32 6.61 -11.32
N ARG A 23 0.88 6.19 -10.18
CA ARG A 23 2.16 6.69 -9.65
C ARG A 23 3.29 6.53 -10.67
N GLU A 24 3.41 5.37 -11.29
CA GLU A 24 4.41 5.10 -12.33
C GLU A 24 4.19 5.96 -13.58
N SER A 25 2.95 6.17 -13.99
CA SER A 25 2.62 7.04 -15.12
C SER A 25 2.99 8.51 -14.85
N LEU A 26 2.71 8.99 -13.64
CA LEU A 26 3.04 10.35 -13.22
C LEU A 26 4.56 10.57 -13.10
N ALA A 27 5.33 9.53 -12.74
CA ALA A 27 6.79 9.60 -12.62
C ALA A 27 7.49 10.02 -13.94
N VAL A 28 6.88 9.71 -15.09
CA VAL A 28 7.48 9.94 -16.41
C VAL A 28 7.14 11.34 -16.97
N LEU A 29 6.13 12.02 -16.41
CA LEU A 29 5.68 13.33 -16.91
C LEU A 29 6.78 14.41 -16.93
N PRO A 30 7.62 14.55 -15.89
CA PRO A 30 8.71 15.53 -15.90
C PRO A 30 9.68 15.30 -17.05
N ASP A 31 10.04 14.05 -17.34
CA ASP A 31 10.94 13.70 -18.43
C ASP A 31 10.33 14.01 -19.80
N ILE A 32 9.03 13.74 -19.98
CA ILE A 32 8.30 14.09 -21.20
C ILE A 32 8.31 15.60 -21.41
N LYS A 33 8.05 16.40 -20.36
CA LYS A 33 8.09 17.87 -20.48
C LYS A 33 9.47 18.39 -20.79
N ASN A 34 10.51 17.82 -20.17
CA ASN A 34 11.89 18.17 -20.48
C ASN A 34 12.19 17.94 -21.97
N VAL A 35 11.80 16.80 -22.54
CA VAL A 35 11.97 16.52 -23.97
C VAL A 35 11.16 17.50 -24.83
N LEU A 36 9.88 17.73 -24.51
CA LEU A 36 9.03 18.65 -25.26
C LEU A 36 9.53 20.10 -25.22
N SER A 37 10.17 20.52 -24.14
CA SER A 37 10.74 21.87 -24.01
C SER A 37 11.87 22.15 -24.99
N THR A 38 12.53 21.11 -25.52
CA THR A 38 13.59 21.24 -26.53
C THR A 38 13.06 21.43 -27.95
N CYS A 39 11.75 21.27 -28.15
CA CYS A 39 11.12 21.31 -29.47
C CYS A 39 10.65 22.73 -29.82
N ALA A 40 10.94 23.20 -31.04
CA ALA A 40 10.56 24.53 -31.52
C ALA A 40 9.18 24.59 -32.21
N SER A 41 8.46 23.46 -32.31
CA SER A 41 7.15 23.39 -32.96
C SER A 41 6.06 24.00 -32.07
N LEU A 42 5.32 24.98 -32.59
CA LEU A 42 4.19 25.62 -31.89
C LEU A 42 3.17 24.61 -31.34
N SER A 43 2.89 23.54 -32.10
CA SER A 43 1.96 22.50 -31.68
C SER A 43 2.48 21.71 -30.46
N LEU A 44 3.79 21.43 -30.41
CA LEU A 44 4.41 20.71 -29.31
C LEU A 44 4.55 21.58 -28.06
N THR A 45 4.88 22.87 -28.23
CA THR A 45 4.88 23.85 -27.14
C THR A 45 3.49 23.96 -26.51
N SER A 46 2.44 24.07 -27.33
CA SER A 46 1.06 24.13 -26.85
C SER A 46 0.63 22.88 -26.07
N ILE A 47 1.14 21.70 -26.44
CA ILE A 47 0.89 20.46 -25.70
C ILE A 47 1.66 20.48 -24.38
N ASN A 48 2.93 20.88 -24.39
CA ASN A 48 3.77 20.97 -23.19
C ASN A 48 3.16 21.89 -22.12
N ASP A 49 2.59 23.03 -22.53
CA ASP A 49 1.96 24.00 -21.63
C ASP A 49 0.67 23.44 -20.99
N ARG A 50 -0.01 22.51 -21.67
CA ARG A 50 -1.23 21.85 -21.16
C ARG A 50 -0.93 20.68 -20.23
N ILE A 51 0.25 20.05 -20.36
CA ILE A 51 0.66 18.93 -19.52
C ILE A 51 1.16 19.47 -18.18
N GLN A 52 0.47 19.10 -17.11
CA GLN A 52 0.90 19.36 -15.74
C GLN A 52 1.69 18.18 -15.19
N ASP A 53 2.59 18.46 -14.24
CA ASP A 53 3.45 17.43 -13.64
C ASP A 53 2.77 16.67 -12.50
N HIS A 54 1.67 17.19 -11.96
CA HIS A 54 0.88 16.58 -10.87
C HIS A 54 1.75 16.07 -9.71
N LYS A 55 2.79 16.83 -9.37
CA LYS A 55 3.82 16.42 -8.40
C LYS A 55 3.24 16.15 -7.02
N ASP A 56 2.26 16.94 -6.61
CA ASP A 56 1.50 16.77 -5.37
C ASP A 56 0.82 15.39 -5.29
N ILE A 57 0.19 14.95 -6.38
CA ILE A 57 -0.46 13.64 -6.47
C ILE A 57 0.59 12.53 -6.49
N TYR A 58 1.66 12.70 -7.27
CA TYR A 58 2.77 11.75 -7.32
C TYR A 58 3.38 11.53 -5.93
N ASP A 59 3.73 12.62 -5.24
CA ASP A 59 4.34 12.58 -3.91
C ASP A 59 3.39 11.93 -2.88
N LEU A 60 2.09 12.22 -2.98
CA LEU A 60 1.07 11.57 -2.16
C LEU A 60 1.02 10.06 -2.40
N LEU A 61 1.03 9.61 -3.65
CA LEU A 61 1.01 8.18 -3.96
C LEU A 61 2.31 7.48 -3.52
N CYS A 62 3.46 8.14 -3.64
CA CYS A 62 4.75 7.63 -3.18
C CYS A 62 4.82 7.42 -1.67
N ARG A 63 4.22 8.33 -0.88
CA ARG A 63 4.19 8.22 0.58
C ARG A 63 3.05 7.34 1.09
N ALA A 64 1.93 7.25 0.38
CA ALA A 64 0.73 6.56 0.85
C ALA A 64 0.64 5.09 0.44
N ILE A 65 1.06 4.75 -0.78
CA ILE A 65 0.87 3.42 -1.34
C ILE A 65 2.17 2.62 -1.23
N ALA A 66 2.06 1.39 -0.74
CA ALA A 66 3.17 0.45 -0.65
C ALA A 66 3.75 0.19 -2.05
N ASP A 67 5.04 -0.13 -2.14
CA ASP A 67 5.69 -0.30 -3.45
C ASP A 67 5.21 -1.56 -4.19
N GLN A 68 4.78 -2.57 -3.42
CA GLN A 68 4.11 -3.76 -3.91
C GLN A 68 2.84 -3.99 -3.08
N PRO A 69 1.73 -3.29 -3.39
CA PRO A 69 0.51 -3.43 -2.62
C PRO A 69 -0.19 -4.76 -2.94
N ALA A 70 -1.01 -5.25 -2.01
CA ALA A 70 -1.82 -6.44 -2.23
C ALA A 70 -2.82 -6.24 -3.39
N LEU A 71 -3.32 -7.36 -3.94
CA LEU A 71 -4.24 -7.34 -5.08
C LEU A 71 -5.57 -6.68 -4.72
N THR A 72 -6.00 -6.88 -3.48
CA THR A 72 -7.26 -6.33 -2.97
C THR A 72 -7.04 -5.55 -1.68
N LEU A 73 -7.90 -4.56 -1.43
CA LEU A 73 -7.87 -3.81 -0.17
C LEU A 73 -8.10 -4.72 1.05
N LYS A 74 -8.84 -5.81 0.87
CA LYS A 74 -9.19 -6.79 1.93
C LYS A 74 -7.99 -7.59 2.42
N GLU A 75 -7.01 -7.82 1.57
CA GLU A 75 -5.76 -8.52 1.92
C GLU A 75 -4.81 -7.66 2.76
N GLY A 76 -5.11 -6.36 2.91
CA GLY A 76 -4.26 -5.42 3.64
C GLY A 76 -2.99 -5.06 2.88
N ARG A 77 -1.98 -4.54 3.59
CA ARG A 77 -0.66 -4.15 3.03
C ARG A 77 -0.71 -3.24 1.79
N VAL A 78 -1.75 -2.42 1.67
CA VAL A 78 -1.89 -1.42 0.59
C VAL A 78 -1.24 -0.10 0.99
N ILE A 79 -1.49 0.35 2.21
CA ILE A 79 -0.94 1.60 2.74
C ILE A 79 0.50 1.37 3.21
N LYS A 80 1.42 2.22 2.79
CA LYS A 80 2.84 2.18 3.14
C LYS A 80 3.04 2.42 4.64
N ASP A 81 3.99 1.70 5.24
CA ASP A 81 4.38 1.93 6.64
C ASP A 81 4.91 3.35 6.82
N GLY A 82 4.61 3.98 7.96
CA GLY A 82 4.97 5.36 8.26
C GLY A 82 4.03 6.40 7.66
N PHE A 83 3.03 6.01 6.88
CA PHE A 83 2.03 6.95 6.34
C PHE A 83 1.01 7.38 7.38
N ASN A 84 0.57 6.46 8.24
CA ASN A 84 -0.42 6.70 9.28
C ASN A 84 0.02 6.00 10.58
N PRO A 85 0.34 6.77 11.64
CA PRO A 85 0.88 6.20 12.88
C PRO A 85 -0.12 5.29 13.60
N ASP A 86 -1.42 5.61 13.57
CA ASP A 86 -2.46 4.78 14.20
C ASP A 86 -2.57 3.42 13.50
N LEU A 87 -2.49 3.42 12.16
CA LEU A 87 -2.50 2.19 11.37
C LEU A 87 -1.25 1.34 11.62
N ASP A 88 -0.09 2.00 11.76
CA ASP A 88 1.18 1.32 12.06
C ASP A 88 1.16 0.71 13.47
N GLU A 89 0.59 1.42 14.45
CA GLU A 89 0.37 0.90 15.80
C GLU A 89 -0.54 -0.33 15.79
N LEU A 90 -1.68 -0.26 15.09
CA LEU A 90 -2.59 -1.39 14.95
C LEU A 90 -1.93 -2.60 14.26
N ARG A 91 -1.09 -2.39 13.25
CA ARG A 91 -0.30 -3.45 12.62
C ARG A 91 0.73 -4.05 13.56
N SER A 92 1.39 -3.22 14.37
CA SER A 92 2.37 -3.65 15.36
C SER A 92 1.69 -4.53 16.42
N LEU A 93 0.53 -4.11 16.95
CA LEU A 93 -0.26 -4.91 17.89
C LEU A 93 -0.69 -6.26 17.30
N ALA A 94 -1.16 -6.27 16.04
CA ALA A 94 -1.52 -7.51 15.37
C ALA A 94 -0.32 -8.45 15.18
N THR A 95 0.84 -7.92 14.81
CA THR A 95 2.07 -8.73 14.60
C THR A 95 2.64 -9.24 15.92
N ASN A 96 2.62 -8.42 16.96
CA ASN A 96 3.12 -8.77 18.29
C ASN A 96 2.21 -9.77 19.02
N SER A 97 0.94 -9.90 18.61
CA SER A 97 0.03 -10.88 19.20
C SER A 97 0.49 -12.33 18.94
N GLU A 98 1.05 -12.63 17.77
CA GLU A 98 1.63 -13.95 17.47
C GLU A 98 2.87 -14.24 18.31
N GLN A 99 3.75 -13.24 18.49
CA GLN A 99 4.92 -13.37 19.36
C GLN A 99 4.53 -13.57 20.82
N TRP A 100 3.49 -12.85 21.28
CA TRP A 100 2.95 -13.00 22.62
C TRP A 100 2.37 -14.41 22.85
N LEU A 101 1.63 -14.95 21.87
CA LEU A 101 1.11 -16.32 21.91
C LEU A 101 2.25 -17.35 21.97
N ALA A 102 3.29 -17.18 21.15
CA ALA A 102 4.44 -18.06 21.14
C ALA A 102 5.19 -18.07 22.48
N LYS A 103 5.34 -16.89 23.11
CA LYS A 103 5.95 -16.77 24.44
C LYS A 103 5.08 -17.44 25.51
N MET A 104 3.78 -17.18 25.50
CA MET A 104 2.84 -17.78 26.44
C MET A 104 2.82 -19.32 26.33
N GLU A 105 2.89 -19.88 25.12
CA GLU A 105 3.03 -21.33 24.93
C GLU A 105 4.30 -21.88 25.56
N ALA A 106 5.43 -21.18 25.39
CA ALA A 106 6.72 -21.60 25.95
C ALA A 106 6.67 -21.60 27.49
N ASP A 107 6.13 -20.53 28.08
CA ASP A 107 5.97 -20.37 29.53
C ASP A 107 5.08 -21.49 30.11
N ILE A 108 3.98 -21.84 29.43
CA ILE A 108 3.07 -22.93 29.86
C ILE A 108 3.72 -24.31 29.72
N LYS A 109 4.48 -24.55 28.63
CA LYS A 109 5.24 -25.81 28.46
C LYS A 109 6.27 -26.00 29.56
N GLU A 110 6.96 -24.93 29.95
CA GLU A 110 7.94 -24.95 31.04
C GLU A 110 7.24 -25.19 32.40
N ALA A 111 6.15 -24.51 32.67
CA ALA A 111 5.41 -24.64 33.93
C ALA A 111 4.72 -26.00 34.12
N THR A 112 4.22 -26.61 33.05
CA THR A 112 3.45 -27.87 33.11
C THR A 112 4.27 -29.12 32.78
N GLY A 113 5.44 -28.97 32.16
CA GLY A 113 6.24 -30.08 31.63
C GLY A 113 5.60 -30.79 30.42
N LEU A 114 4.48 -30.27 29.90
CA LEU A 114 3.73 -30.87 28.79
C LEU A 114 4.20 -30.29 27.45
N SER A 115 5.11 -31.01 26.77
CA SER A 115 5.70 -30.59 25.49
C SER A 115 4.73 -30.49 24.30
N LYS A 116 3.49 -30.99 24.44
CA LYS A 116 2.50 -31.06 23.36
C LYS A 116 1.45 -29.94 23.34
N ILE A 117 1.50 -28.98 24.27
CA ILE A 117 0.54 -27.86 24.29
C ILE A 117 0.77 -26.97 23.07
N LYS A 118 -0.31 -26.61 22.35
CA LYS A 118 -0.27 -25.69 21.22
C LYS A 118 -1.50 -24.81 21.27
N THR A 119 -1.32 -23.50 21.11
CA THR A 119 -2.43 -22.59 20.89
C THR A 119 -2.99 -22.78 19.49
N GLY A 120 -4.29 -23.03 19.42
CA GLY A 120 -5.08 -23.05 18.19
C GLY A 120 -5.97 -21.81 18.10
N TYR A 121 -6.34 -21.43 16.89
CA TYR A 121 -7.35 -20.40 16.63
C TYR A 121 -8.42 -20.97 15.71
N ASN A 122 -9.69 -20.77 16.08
CA ASN A 122 -10.79 -20.97 15.15
C ASN A 122 -11.73 -19.75 15.15
N LYS A 123 -12.43 -19.52 14.04
CA LYS A 123 -13.32 -18.35 13.86
C LYS A 123 -14.54 -18.31 14.79
N VAL A 124 -14.96 -19.45 15.35
CA VAL A 124 -16.16 -19.60 16.19
C VAL A 124 -15.85 -19.45 17.68
N PHE A 125 -14.70 -19.96 18.13
CA PHE A 125 -14.30 -20.06 19.54
C PHE A 125 -13.12 -19.15 19.91
N GLY A 126 -12.44 -18.55 18.92
CA GLY A 126 -11.25 -17.73 19.16
C GLY A 126 -10.03 -18.59 19.47
N TYR A 127 -9.14 -18.08 20.32
CA TYR A 127 -7.92 -18.78 20.76
C TYR A 127 -8.23 -19.84 21.83
N TYR A 128 -7.61 -21.01 21.71
CA TYR A 128 -7.73 -22.13 22.65
C TYR A 128 -6.40 -22.88 22.79
N PHE A 129 -6.28 -23.72 23.81
CA PHE A 129 -5.10 -24.57 24.09
C PHE A 129 -5.36 -26.04 23.77
#